data_AF-G7MBE9-F1
#
_entry.id   AF-G7MBE9-F1
#
_cell.length_a   1.000
_cell.length_b   1.000
_cell.length_c   1.000
_cell.angle_alpha   90.00
_cell.angle_beta   90.00
_cell.angle_gamma   90.00
#
_symmetry.space_group_name_H-M   'P 1'
#
loop_
_entity.id
_entity.type
_entity.pdbx_description
1 polymer ?
#
loop_
_entity_poly.entity_id
_entity_poly.type
_entity_poly.pdbx_seq_one_letter_code
_entity_poly.pdbx_strand_id
1 'polypeptide(L)'
;MIKNISRICSFSLLFLLSALTLKELRIMSYSDDLKNIFYFLTLILIMFSSVTTLLTNKSGFFKFVSVVIIATLTAGGIISILKPGLNISIYVCIILIAVYSLIDIFYKAA
;
A
#
# COMPACT_ATOMS: atom_id res chain seq x y z
N MET A 1 -7.28 17.42 11.21
CA MET A 1 -8.17 16.48 10.49
C MET A 1 -7.40 15.61 9.49
N ILE A 2 -6.69 16.20 8.51
CA ILE A 2 -5.92 15.44 7.48
C ILE A 2 -4.86 14.49 8.10
N LYS A 3 -4.16 14.92 9.15
CA LYS A 3 -3.16 14.09 9.86
C LYS A 3 -3.76 12.81 10.48
N ASN A 4 -5.00 12.87 10.98
CA ASN A 4 -5.68 11.69 11.53
C ASN A 4 -6.18 10.77 10.42
N ILE A 5 -6.62 11.34 9.28
CA ILE A 5 -7.07 10.58 8.11
C ILE A 5 -5.91 9.79 7.49
N SER A 6 -4.71 10.38 7.34
CA SER A 6 -3.55 9.64 6.82
C SER A 6 -3.17 8.49 7.74
N ARG A 7 -3.24 8.71 9.06
CA ARG A 7 -2.89 7.69 10.05
C ARG A 7 -3.86 6.51 10.04
N ILE A 8 -5.17 6.78 9.92
CA ILE A 8 -6.20 5.74 9.76
C ILE A 8 -5.98 4.97 8.45
N CYS A 9 -5.67 5.67 7.36
CA CYS A 9 -5.36 5.05 6.07
C CYS A 9 -4.12 4.14 6.16
N SER A 10 -3.04 4.62 6.76
CA SER A 10 -1.81 3.85 7.00
C SER A 10 -2.05 2.63 7.88
N PHE A 11 -2.87 2.75 8.92
CA PHE A 11 -3.24 1.61 9.76
C PHE A 11 -4.07 0.58 8.99
N SER A 12 -5.07 1.04 8.23
CA SER A 12 -5.91 0.16 7.40
C SER A 12 -5.08 -0.57 6.33
N LEU A 13 -4.09 0.10 5.74
CA LEU A 13 -3.12 -0.50 4.82
C LEU A 13 -2.34 -1.65 5.46
N LEU A 14 -1.73 -1.41 6.63
CA LEU A 14 -0.99 -2.44 7.35
C LEU A 14 -1.88 -3.60 7.78
N PHE A 15 -3.11 -3.31 8.21
CA PHE A 15 -4.09 -4.34 8.55
C PHE A 15 -4.43 -5.22 7.34
N LEU A 16 -4.73 -4.62 6.18
CA LEU A 16 -5.04 -5.36 4.96
C LEU A 16 -3.83 -6.19 4.48
N LEU A 17 -2.64 -5.61 4.47
CA LEU A 17 -1.41 -6.35 4.12
C LEU A 17 -1.17 -7.55 5.04
N SER A 18 -1.41 -7.38 6.35
CA SER A 18 -1.35 -8.48 7.31
C SER A 18 -2.40 -9.55 6.98
N ALA A 19 -3.65 -9.17 6.77
CA ALA A 19 -4.73 -10.11 6.41
C ALA A 19 -4.42 -10.91 5.12
N LEU A 20 -3.85 -10.27 4.09
CA LEU A 20 -3.36 -10.95 2.88
C LEU A 20 -2.23 -11.93 3.21
N THR A 21 -1.26 -11.51 4.02
CA THR A 21 -0.11 -12.34 4.40
C THR A 21 -0.56 -13.58 5.19
N LEU A 22 -1.55 -13.45 6.07
CA LEU A 22 -2.11 -14.59 6.81
C LEU A 22 -2.73 -15.66 5.90
N LYS A 23 -3.24 -15.30 4.71
CA LYS A 23 -3.70 -16.28 3.72
C LYS A 23 -2.54 -16.98 3.03
N GLU A 24 -1.54 -16.22 2.61
CA GLU A 24 -0.33 -16.79 1.98
C GLU A 24 0.38 -17.77 2.93
N LEU A 25 0.41 -17.44 4.24
CA LEU A 25 0.93 -18.31 5.29
C LEU A 25 -0.02 -19.48 5.66
N ARG A 26 -1.18 -19.59 5.00
CA ARG A 26 -2.25 -20.59 5.26
C ARG A 26 -2.78 -20.61 6.69
N ILE A 27 -2.56 -19.54 7.45
CA ILE A 27 -3.10 -19.38 8.81
C ILE A 27 -4.60 -19.11 8.75
N MET A 28 -5.05 -18.37 7.73
CA MET A 28 -6.45 -18.03 7.52
C MET A 28 -6.90 -18.41 6.10
N SER A 29 -7.97 -19.18 6.00
CA SER A 29 -8.58 -19.58 4.74
C SER A 29 -9.77 -18.67 4.42
N TYR A 30 -9.76 -18.05 3.26
CA TYR A 30 -10.91 -17.35 2.70
C TYR A 30 -11.00 -17.56 1.18
N SER A 31 -12.18 -17.34 0.61
CA SER A 31 -12.44 -17.57 -0.82
C SER A 31 -11.50 -16.77 -1.74
N ASP A 32 -11.35 -17.22 -2.98
CA ASP A 32 -10.57 -16.48 -3.98
C ASP A 32 -11.21 -15.13 -4.31
N ASP A 33 -12.54 -15.02 -4.27
CA ASP A 33 -13.24 -13.76 -4.43
C ASP A 33 -12.88 -12.76 -3.33
N LEU A 34 -12.89 -13.18 -2.06
CA LEU A 34 -12.53 -12.30 -0.94
C LEU A 34 -11.07 -11.86 -1.02
N LYS A 35 -10.17 -12.76 -1.46
CA LYS A 35 -8.75 -12.41 -1.73
C LYS A 35 -8.65 -11.33 -2.78
N ASN A 36 -9.35 -11.46 -3.90
CA ASN A 36 -9.31 -10.49 -4.99
C ASN A 36 -9.86 -9.13 -4.54
N ILE A 37 -10.93 -9.11 -3.73
CA ILE A 37 -11.48 -7.89 -3.14
C ILE A 37 -10.44 -7.20 -2.23
N PHE A 38 -9.80 -7.94 -1.32
CA PHE A 38 -8.77 -7.36 -0.46
C PHE A 38 -7.56 -6.86 -1.24
N TYR A 39 -7.16 -7.58 -2.30
CA TYR A 39 -6.09 -7.16 -3.18
C TYR A 39 -6.40 -5.82 -3.85
N PHE A 40 -7.59 -5.72 -4.43
CA PHE A 40 -8.06 -4.50 -5.09
C PHE A 40 -8.19 -3.33 -4.11
N LEU A 41 -8.75 -3.57 -2.93
CA LEU A 41 -8.89 -2.56 -1.89
C LEU A 41 -7.52 -2.05 -1.42
N THR A 42 -6.55 -2.95 -1.27
CA THR A 42 -5.17 -2.60 -0.93
C THR A 42 -4.55 -1.69 -1.99
N LEU A 43 -4.68 -2.03 -3.28
CA LEU A 43 -4.18 -1.19 -4.38
C LEU A 43 -4.75 0.23 -4.36
N ILE A 44 -6.06 0.37 -4.15
CA ILE A 44 -6.72 1.68 -4.06
C ILE A 44 -6.17 2.50 -2.89
N LEU A 45 -6.04 1.87 -1.72
CA LEU A 45 -5.50 2.53 -0.53
C LEU A 45 -4.04 2.96 -0.71
N ILE A 46 -3.22 2.16 -1.39
CA ILE A 46 -1.83 2.52 -1.72
C ILE A 46 -1.80 3.78 -2.59
N MET A 47 -2.62 3.82 -3.65
CA MET A 47 -2.73 5.01 -4.51
C MET A 47 -3.17 6.23 -3.70
N PHE A 48 -4.27 6.10 -2.95
CA PHE A 48 -4.83 7.20 -2.18
C PHE A 48 -3.81 7.76 -1.17
N SER A 49 -3.13 6.88 -0.42
CA SER A 49 -2.10 7.26 0.54
C SER A 49 -0.94 7.99 -0.12
N SER A 50 -0.45 7.47 -1.25
CA SER A 50 0.70 8.03 -1.96
C SER A 50 0.40 9.38 -2.59
N VAL A 51 -0.76 9.53 -3.25
CA VAL A 51 -1.21 10.81 -3.82
C VAL A 51 -1.41 11.85 -2.73
N THR A 52 -2.07 11.48 -1.63
CA THR A 52 -2.26 12.38 -0.49
C THR A 52 -0.92 12.84 0.06
N THR A 53 0.05 11.94 0.20
CA THR A 53 1.39 12.25 0.69
C THR A 53 2.15 13.18 -0.25
N LEU A 54 2.05 12.95 -1.56
CA LEU A 54 2.65 13.81 -2.58
C LEU A 54 2.14 15.26 -2.50
N LEU A 55 0.84 15.42 -2.30
CA LEU A 55 0.17 16.72 -2.27
C LEU A 55 0.32 17.46 -0.94
N THR A 56 0.36 16.74 0.19
CA THR A 56 0.24 17.35 1.52
C THR A 56 1.52 17.35 2.36
N ASN A 57 2.49 16.47 2.07
CA ASN A 57 3.70 16.37 2.89
C ASN A 57 4.70 17.49 2.54
N LYS A 58 5.41 18.04 3.53
CA LYS A 58 6.43 19.08 3.32
C LYS A 58 7.82 18.50 3.02
N SER A 59 8.10 17.27 3.45
CA SER A 59 9.39 16.63 3.24
C SER A 59 9.56 16.15 1.80
N GLY A 60 10.64 16.59 1.15
CA GLY A 60 10.98 16.17 -0.21
C GLY A 60 11.23 14.66 -0.33
N PHE A 61 11.81 14.04 0.70
CA PHE A 61 12.05 12.59 0.72
C PHE A 61 10.74 11.79 0.66
N PHE A 62 9.75 12.15 1.49
CA PHE A 62 8.46 11.44 1.47
C PHE A 62 7.72 11.64 0.15
N LYS A 63 7.80 12.83 -0.46
CA LYS A 63 7.26 13.05 -1.81
C LYS A 63 7.94 12.14 -2.84
N PHE A 64 9.27 12.04 -2.80
CA PHE A 64 10.03 11.17 -3.69
C PHE A 64 9.58 9.70 -3.53
N VAL A 65 9.51 9.20 -2.30
CA VAL A 65 9.04 7.83 -2.02
C VAL A 65 7.62 7.62 -2.57
N SER A 66 6.72 8.59 -2.40
CA SER A 66 5.36 8.50 -2.94
C SER A 66 5.33 8.45 -4.47
N VAL A 67 6.18 9.21 -5.16
CA VAL A 67 6.30 9.12 -6.63
C VAL A 67 6.78 7.74 -7.06
N VAL A 68 7.78 7.18 -6.36
CA VAL A 68 8.28 5.82 -6.65
C VAL A 68 7.20 4.77 -6.42
N ILE A 69 6.42 4.89 -5.34
CA ILE A 69 5.28 4.00 -5.08
C ILE A 69 4.25 4.08 -6.21
N ILE A 70 3.86 5.28 -6.63
CA ILE A 70 2.90 5.47 -7.73
C ILE A 70 3.44 4.87 -9.04
N ALA A 71 4.72 5.10 -9.35
CA ALA A 71 5.35 4.60 -10.57
C ALA A 71 5.42 3.06 -10.58
N THR A 72 5.87 2.45 -9.48
CA THR A 72 5.98 0.99 -9.34
C THR A 72 4.63 0.29 -9.29
N LEU A 73 3.61 0.92 -8.68
CA LEU A 73 2.24 0.42 -8.70
C LEU A 73 1.65 0.47 -10.10
N THR A 74 1.86 1.56 -10.84
CA THR A 74 1.34 1.71 -12.21
C THR A 74 2.02 0.72 -13.15
N ALA A 75 3.35 0.62 -13.12
CA ALA A 75 4.09 -0.35 -13.90
C ALA A 75 3.69 -1.79 -13.52
N GLY A 76 3.64 -2.09 -12.22
CA GLY A 76 3.22 -3.39 -11.70
C GLY A 76 1.80 -3.77 -12.13
N GLY A 77 0.86 -2.82 -12.05
CA GLY A 77 -0.52 -2.99 -12.47
C GLY A 77 -0.65 -3.30 -13.96
N ILE A 78 0.05 -2.56 -14.83
CA ILE A 78 0.09 -2.84 -16.26
C ILE A 78 0.63 -4.24 -16.53
N ILE A 79 1.75 -4.62 -15.90
CA ILE A 79 2.37 -5.94 -16.10
C ILE A 79 1.43 -7.05 -15.58
N SER A 80 0.68 -6.82 -14.50
CA SER A 80 -0.28 -7.80 -13.96
C SER A 80 -1.50 -8.02 -14.87
N ILE A 81 -1.85 -7.08 -15.75
CA ILE A 81 -2.84 -7.30 -16.81
C ILE A 81 -2.28 -8.22 -17.89
N LEU A 82 -1.01 -8.02 -18.26
CA LEU A 82 -0.31 -8.82 -19.28
C LEU A 82 0.02 -10.24 -18.80
N LYS A 83 0.40 -10.38 -17.52
CA LYS A 83 0.72 -11.65 -16.87
C LYS A 83 0.05 -11.69 -15.49
N PRO A 84 -1.08 -12.40 -15.34
CA PRO A 84 -1.81 -12.44 -14.09
C PRO A 84 -0.94 -13.07 -12.99
N GLY A 85 -0.69 -12.29 -11.94
CA GLY A 85 0.18 -12.69 -10.84
C GLY A 85 0.84 -11.51 -10.13
N LEU A 86 1.52 -11.83 -9.03
CA LEU A 86 2.30 -10.89 -8.24
C LEU A 86 3.65 -10.66 -8.91
N ASN A 87 3.82 -9.48 -9.51
CA ASN A 87 5.05 -9.10 -10.17
C ASN A 87 6.03 -8.46 -9.18
N ILE A 88 7.33 -8.56 -9.47
CA ILE A 88 8.40 -8.00 -8.61
C ILE A 88 8.18 -6.50 -8.30
N SER A 89 7.60 -5.76 -9.25
CA SER A 89 7.25 -4.35 -9.08
C SER A 89 6.21 -4.12 -7.99
N ILE A 90 5.21 -5.01 -7.87
CA ILE A 90 4.19 -4.94 -6.84
C ILE A 90 4.78 -5.29 -5.47
N TYR A 91 5.69 -6.26 -5.41
CA TYR A 91 6.42 -6.56 -4.16
C TYR A 91 7.21 -5.35 -3.65
N VAL A 92 7.98 -4.68 -4.52
CA VAL A 92 8.71 -3.47 -4.15
C VAL A 92 7.75 -2.38 -3.65
N CYS A 93 6.62 -2.21 -4.34
CA CYS A 93 5.59 -1.27 -3.93
C CYS A 93 5.02 -1.59 -2.53
N ILE A 94 4.73 -2.87 -2.25
CA ILE A 94 4.20 -3.33 -0.95
C ILE A 94 5.20 -3.07 0.18
N ILE A 95 6.50 -3.32 -0.04
CA ILE A 95 7.52 -3.06 0.97
C ILE A 95 7.64 -1.56 1.26
N LEU A 96 7.71 -0.74 0.21
CA LEU A 96 7.83 0.71 0.34
C LEU A 96 6.62 1.32 1.06
N ILE A 97 5.40 0.91 0.70
CA ILE A 97 4.20 1.42 1.38
C ILE A 97 4.11 0.93 2.81
N ALA A 98 4.51 -0.32 3.12
CA ALA A 98 4.49 -0.83 4.49
C ALA A 98 5.45 -0.03 5.39
N VAL A 99 6.67 0.23 4.91
CA VAL A 99 7.65 1.07 5.63
C VAL A 99 7.12 2.48 5.81
N TYR A 100 6.57 3.08 4.75
CA TYR A 100 5.97 4.42 4.83
C TYR A 100 4.83 4.48 5.85
N SER A 101 3.89 3.53 5.81
CA SER A 101 2.75 3.47 6.74
C SER A 101 3.20 3.29 8.20
N LEU A 102 4.27 2.53 8.44
CA LEU A 102 4.85 2.38 9.78
C LEU A 102 5.44 3.71 10.26
N ILE A 103 6.19 4.43 9.42
CA ILE A 103 6.72 5.76 9.75
C ILE A 103 5.58 6.76 9.99
N ASP A 104 4.52 6.75 9.18
CA ASP A 104 3.37 7.65 9.32
C ASP A 104 2.63 7.42 10.66
N ILE A 105 2.52 6.17 11.10
CA ILE A 105 1.88 5.80 12.37
C ILE A 105 2.78 6.12 13.57
N PHE A 106 4.04 5.72 13.56
CA PHE A 106 4.90 5.76 14.75
C PHE A 106 5.73 7.04 14.85
N TYR A 107 6.22 7.57 13.75
CA TYR A 107 7.21 8.67 13.74
C TYR A 107 6.62 10.04 13.45
N LYS A 108 5.48 10.13 12.76
CA LYS A 108 4.83 11.42 12.49
C LYS A 108 4.12 12.03 13.71
N ALA A 109 4.32 11.43 14.89
CA ALA A 109 3.86 11.91 16.18
C ALA A 109 4.93 12.74 16.90
N ALA A 110 5.27 13.88 16.29
CA ALA A 110 5.73 15.10 16.95
C ALA A 110 5.38 16.26 16.02
#